data_AF-A0A0D2HC46-F1
#
_entry.id   AF-A0A0D2HC46-F1
#
_cell.length_a   1.000
_cell.length_b   1.000
_cell.length_c   1.000
_cell.angle_alpha   90.00
_cell.angle_beta   90.00
_cell.angle_gamma   90.00
#
_symmetry.space_group_name_H-M   'P 1'
#
loop_
_entity.id
_entity.type
_entity.pdbx_description
1 polymer ?
#
loop_
_entity_poly.entity_id
_entity_poly.type
_entity_poly.pdbx_seq_one_letter_code
_entity_poly.pdbx_strand_id
1 'polypeptide(L)'
;MIASSWLKQSIITVLCVLGIPSYLSAPKPISVHLNGQSSITVPANRAVVSLHIYAEGPKQDKVADEVRKTADDVLAVLRPLAQLPTVNASANNGDIEYEPAVADLSVTTFRSYSWQKPGSLLSRETPQYQASMEIEAEFRDFDPLGALLAQISKTPAASVQSLKWTLDETTKKRLFSKCRSEAMVDALDKVRAYVRPLGMDKVRAIKISESHRLSRHVVYGDVDGLRFQRHAAMHDELMDHTEMRAGAGPGDDGDVSTETFGLEPGTLEIAAQVEGEFCAWKTGLEAWFRRGGV
;
A
#
# COMPACT_ATOMS: atom_id res chain seq x y z
N MET A 1 -18.62 26.87 -67.06
CA MET A 1 -18.49 25.84 -66.00
C MET A 1 -18.23 24.42 -66.50
N ILE A 2 -18.16 24.16 -67.82
CA ILE A 2 -17.97 22.79 -68.36
C ILE A 2 -16.48 22.41 -68.51
N ALA A 3 -15.57 23.40 -68.57
CA ALA A 3 -14.13 23.16 -68.80
C ALA A 3 -13.40 22.47 -67.64
N SER A 4 -13.86 22.59 -66.38
CA SER A 4 -13.17 21.97 -65.24
C SER A 4 -13.46 20.48 -65.06
N SER A 5 -14.56 19.98 -65.63
CA SER A 5 -14.91 18.55 -65.57
C SER A 5 -14.03 17.74 -66.52
N TRP A 6 -13.78 18.25 -67.71
CA TRP A 6 -12.91 17.61 -68.71
C TRP A 6 -11.47 17.44 -68.21
N LEU A 7 -10.92 18.46 -67.54
CA LEU A 7 -9.56 18.37 -67.00
C LEU A 7 -9.41 17.30 -65.91
N LYS A 8 -10.43 17.15 -65.04
CA LYS A 8 -10.43 16.11 -64.00
C LYS A 8 -10.53 14.71 -64.59
N GLN A 9 -11.38 14.50 -65.60
CA GLN A 9 -11.54 13.22 -66.28
C GLN A 9 -10.24 12.81 -67.01
N SER A 10 -9.58 13.76 -67.70
CA SER A 10 -8.32 13.49 -68.41
C SER A 10 -7.18 13.12 -67.45
N ILE A 11 -7.04 13.80 -66.31
CA ILE A 11 -6.00 13.47 -65.32
C ILE A 11 -6.18 12.06 -64.75
N ILE A 12 -7.41 11.68 -64.40
CA ILE A 12 -7.72 10.33 -63.89
C ILE A 12 -7.41 9.26 -64.95
N THR A 13 -7.78 9.51 -66.21
CA THR A 13 -7.54 8.54 -67.30
C THR A 13 -6.06 8.39 -67.60
N VAL A 14 -5.29 9.49 -67.61
CA VAL A 14 -3.84 9.45 -67.80
C VAL A 14 -3.14 8.71 -66.65
N LEU A 15 -3.58 8.91 -65.40
CA LEU A 15 -3.05 8.18 -64.24
C LEU A 15 -3.34 6.67 -64.33
N CYS A 16 -4.53 6.26 -64.77
CA CYS A 16 -4.87 4.85 -64.96
C CYS A 16 -4.12 4.20 -66.12
N VAL A 17 -3.89 4.91 -67.23
CA VAL A 17 -3.16 4.39 -68.41
C VAL A 17 -1.66 4.28 -68.16
N LEU A 18 -1.08 5.16 -67.33
CA LEU A 18 0.33 5.08 -66.94
C LEU A 18 0.63 3.96 -65.93
N GLY A 19 -0.35 3.11 -65.61
CA GLY A 19 -0.16 2.03 -64.65
C GLY A 19 0.31 2.55 -63.29
N ILE A 20 -0.03 3.81 -62.94
CA ILE A 20 0.17 4.34 -61.60
C ILE A 20 -0.97 3.76 -60.78
N PRO A 21 -0.71 2.74 -59.98
CA PRO A 21 -1.80 1.96 -59.45
C PRO A 21 -2.42 2.75 -58.32
N SER A 22 -3.72 2.58 -58.15
CA SER A 22 -4.58 3.29 -57.21
C SER A 22 -4.20 3.11 -55.72
N TYR A 23 -3.00 2.62 -55.40
CA TYR A 23 -2.41 2.63 -54.05
C TYR A 23 -2.13 4.04 -53.51
N LEU A 24 -2.40 5.11 -54.27
CA LEU A 24 -2.35 6.48 -53.78
C LEU A 24 -3.44 6.80 -52.74
N SER A 25 -4.32 5.87 -52.38
CA SER A 25 -4.96 5.91 -51.07
C SER A 25 -3.91 5.50 -50.03
N ALA A 26 -3.12 6.47 -49.58
CA ALA A 26 -2.14 6.29 -48.53
C ALA A 26 -2.74 5.46 -47.39
N PRO A 27 -2.06 4.42 -46.88
CA PRO A 27 -2.63 3.51 -45.89
C PRO A 27 -3.19 4.31 -44.72
N LYS A 28 -4.49 4.13 -44.47
CA LYS A 28 -5.19 4.83 -43.39
C LYS A 28 -4.46 4.53 -42.08
N PRO A 29 -4.19 5.54 -41.23
CA PRO A 29 -3.64 5.30 -39.91
C PRO A 29 -4.52 4.31 -39.13
N ILE A 30 -3.88 3.39 -38.41
CA ILE A 30 -4.57 2.45 -37.52
C ILE A 30 -4.47 2.98 -36.10
N SER A 31 -5.60 3.00 -35.39
CA SER A 31 -5.62 3.21 -33.95
C SER A 31 -5.53 1.86 -33.24
N VAL A 32 -4.64 1.75 -32.27
CA VAL A 32 -4.37 0.55 -31.47
C VAL A 32 -4.51 0.93 -29.99
N HIS A 33 -5.35 0.21 -29.25
CA HIS A 33 -5.52 0.39 -27.81
C HIS A 33 -4.76 -0.72 -27.09
N LEU A 34 -3.79 -0.35 -26.26
CA LEU A 34 -2.96 -1.30 -25.52
C LEU A 34 -2.68 -0.82 -24.11
N ASN A 35 -2.51 -1.80 -23.23
CA ASN A 35 -2.12 -1.60 -21.85
C ASN A 35 -0.64 -1.97 -21.64
N GLY A 36 0.06 -1.09 -20.92
CA GLY A 36 1.40 -1.30 -20.43
C GLY A 36 1.39 -1.57 -18.93
N GLN A 37 2.30 -2.42 -18.48
CA GLN A 37 2.43 -2.83 -17.08
C GLN A 37 3.91 -2.83 -16.66
N SER A 38 4.18 -2.45 -15.42
CA SER A 38 5.48 -2.62 -14.77
C SER A 38 5.26 -2.87 -13.28
N SER A 39 6.13 -3.69 -12.70
CA SER A 39 6.16 -4.03 -11.28
C SER A 39 7.60 -4.06 -10.79
N ILE A 40 7.86 -3.43 -9.65
CA ILE A 40 9.17 -3.42 -8.99
C ILE A 40 8.97 -3.84 -7.53
N THR A 41 9.70 -4.87 -7.12
CA THR A 41 9.75 -5.32 -5.73
C THR A 41 10.89 -4.63 -5.00
N VAL A 42 10.61 -3.98 -3.87
CA VAL A 42 11.61 -3.29 -3.04
C VAL A 42 11.40 -3.64 -1.56
N PRO A 43 12.47 -3.73 -0.76
CA PRO A 43 12.31 -3.83 0.70
C PRO A 43 11.72 -2.54 1.25
N ALA A 44 10.90 -2.65 2.30
CA ALA A 44 10.41 -1.48 3.05
C ALA A 44 11.59 -0.72 3.69
N ASN A 45 11.50 0.61 3.69
CA ASN A 45 12.46 1.48 4.38
C ASN A 45 11.82 2.27 5.53
N ARG A 46 10.52 2.05 5.77
CA ARG A 46 9.79 2.62 6.90
C ARG A 46 8.81 1.59 7.48
N ALA A 47 8.53 1.71 8.77
CA ALA A 47 7.57 0.89 9.48
C ALA A 47 6.67 1.78 10.34
N VAL A 48 5.35 1.71 10.15
CA VAL A 48 4.36 2.43 10.95
C VAL A 48 3.80 1.46 11.97
N VAL A 49 4.02 1.73 13.25
CA VAL A 49 3.43 0.96 14.35
C VAL A 49 2.30 1.77 14.97
N SER A 50 1.15 1.11 15.13
CA SER A 50 0.01 1.65 15.89
C SER A 50 -0.11 0.86 17.19
N LEU A 51 -0.05 1.58 18.30
CA LEU A 51 -0.13 1.06 19.66
C LEU A 51 -1.45 1.47 20.27
N HIS A 52 -2.12 0.55 20.94
CA HIS A 52 -3.36 0.80 21.65
C HIS A 52 -3.17 0.52 23.14
N ILE A 53 -3.30 1.57 23.93
CA ILE A 53 -3.24 1.52 25.39
C ILE A 53 -4.67 1.52 25.91
N TYR A 54 -5.01 0.53 26.73
CA TYR A 54 -6.38 0.30 27.19
C TYR A 54 -6.38 -0.17 28.64
N ALA A 55 -7.26 0.42 29.44
CA ALA A 55 -7.58 -0.07 30.78
C ALA A 55 -9.09 0.00 31.03
N GLU A 56 -9.59 -0.90 31.87
CA GLU A 56 -10.97 -0.89 32.35
C GLU A 56 -11.02 -1.12 33.85
N GLY A 57 -12.03 -0.57 34.52
CA GLY A 57 -12.20 -0.78 35.95
C GLY A 57 -13.34 0.02 36.58
N PRO A 58 -13.63 -0.23 37.87
CA PRO A 58 -14.78 0.36 38.57
C PRO A 58 -14.56 1.80 39.04
N LYS A 59 -13.34 2.34 38.94
CA LYS A 59 -12.99 3.70 39.38
C LYS A 59 -12.41 4.49 38.22
N GLN A 60 -13.11 5.54 37.78
CA GLN A 60 -12.72 6.38 36.65
C GLN A 60 -11.29 6.92 36.78
N ASP A 61 -10.95 7.51 37.94
CA ASP A 61 -9.65 8.13 38.16
C ASP A 61 -8.51 7.12 38.01
N LYS A 62 -8.68 5.92 38.60
CA LYS A 62 -7.67 4.85 38.49
C LYS A 62 -7.46 4.40 37.05
N VAL A 63 -8.55 4.22 36.29
CA VAL A 63 -8.49 3.78 34.88
C VAL A 63 -7.84 4.85 34.01
N ALA A 64 -8.17 6.12 34.23
CA ALA A 64 -7.58 7.23 33.50
C ALA A 64 -6.10 7.43 33.83
N ASP A 65 -5.72 7.32 35.10
CA ASP A 65 -4.33 7.47 35.55
C ASP A 65 -3.44 6.32 35.07
N GLU A 66 -3.97 5.10 35.02
CA GLU A 66 -3.28 3.94 34.46
C GLU A 66 -2.94 4.14 32.99
N VAL A 67 -3.93 4.50 32.15
CA VAL A 67 -3.71 4.76 30.72
C VAL A 67 -2.75 5.93 30.50
N ARG A 68 -2.89 7.03 31.27
CA ARG A 68 -1.97 8.18 31.16
C ARG A 68 -0.54 7.80 31.53
N LYS A 69 -0.36 7.09 32.64
CA LYS A 69 0.96 6.65 33.08
C LYS A 69 1.63 5.74 32.05
N THR A 70 0.90 4.74 31.54
CA THR A 70 1.42 3.85 30.49
C THR A 70 1.74 4.63 29.21
N ALA A 71 0.90 5.60 28.82
CA ALA A 71 1.18 6.44 27.67
C ALA A 71 2.43 7.31 27.86
N ASP A 72 2.60 7.92 29.02
CA ASP A 72 3.78 8.71 29.36
C ASP A 72 5.04 7.84 29.36
N ASP A 73 4.97 6.61 29.87
CA ASP A 73 6.09 5.65 29.84
C ASP A 73 6.48 5.28 28.40
N VAL A 74 5.50 5.01 27.52
CA VAL A 74 5.75 4.72 26.10
C VAL A 74 6.30 5.96 25.38
N LEU A 75 5.76 7.14 25.64
CA LEU A 75 6.22 8.40 25.05
C LEU A 75 7.61 8.79 25.54
N ALA A 76 7.98 8.44 26.78
CA ALA A 76 9.33 8.66 27.30
C ALA A 76 10.39 7.85 26.54
N VAL A 77 10.01 6.71 25.94
CA VAL A 77 10.88 5.91 25.06
C VAL A 77 10.88 6.46 23.63
N LEU A 78 9.72 6.85 23.11
CA LEU A 78 9.57 7.32 21.72
C LEU A 78 10.14 8.73 21.48
N ARG A 79 9.96 9.66 22.42
CA ARG A 79 10.43 11.06 22.25
C ARG A 79 11.94 11.18 22.03
N PRO A 80 12.81 10.47 22.79
CA PRO A 80 14.23 10.42 22.49
C PRO A 80 14.52 9.90 21.08
N LEU A 81 13.81 8.88 20.59
CA LEU A 81 14.03 8.32 19.26
C LEU A 81 13.58 9.24 18.12
N ALA A 82 12.63 10.14 18.39
CA ALA A 82 12.19 11.19 17.47
C ALA A 82 13.10 12.43 17.46
N GLN A 83 13.88 12.65 18.53
CA GLN A 83 14.73 13.83 18.68
C GLN A 83 16.21 13.53 18.47
N LEU A 84 16.68 12.35 18.85
CA LEU A 84 18.07 11.96 18.70
C LEU A 84 18.33 11.53 17.26
N PRO A 85 19.36 12.10 16.61
CA PRO A 85 19.82 11.59 15.34
C PRO A 85 20.44 10.20 15.55
N THR A 86 19.98 9.22 14.79
CA THR A 86 20.66 7.92 14.72
C THR A 86 21.89 8.03 13.86
N VAL A 87 23.05 7.60 14.39
CA VAL A 87 24.30 7.51 13.63
C VAL A 87 24.22 6.27 12.75
N ASN A 88 23.61 6.39 11.58
CA ASN A 88 23.68 5.34 10.57
C ASN A 88 25.06 5.39 9.91
N ALA A 89 25.88 4.39 10.20
CA ALA A 89 27.29 4.29 9.81
C ALA A 89 27.49 3.97 8.31
N SER A 90 26.93 4.79 7.42
CA SER A 90 27.17 4.73 5.98
C SER A 90 27.56 6.09 5.40
N ALA A 91 28.56 6.72 6.02
CA ALA A 91 29.19 7.94 5.50
C ALA A 91 30.52 7.58 4.81
N ASN A 92 30.44 7.03 3.59
CA ASN A 92 31.60 6.90 2.70
C ASN A 92 31.84 8.15 1.84
N ASN A 93 31.13 9.26 2.09
CA ASN A 93 31.40 10.56 1.46
C ASN A 93 30.80 11.70 2.29
N GLY A 94 31.65 12.37 3.08
CA GLY A 94 31.61 13.82 3.35
C GLY A 94 30.47 14.45 4.16
N ASP A 95 29.22 14.04 3.99
CA ASP A 95 28.05 14.72 4.55
C ASP A 95 27.27 13.76 5.46
N ILE A 96 27.47 13.86 6.78
CA ILE A 96 26.68 13.12 7.75
C ILE A 96 25.30 13.80 7.80
N GLU A 97 24.34 13.28 7.04
CA GLU A 97 22.95 13.69 7.13
C GLU A 97 22.34 13.02 8.38
N TYR A 98 22.15 13.82 9.43
CA TYR A 98 21.63 13.38 10.70
C TYR A 98 20.11 13.28 10.62
N GLU A 99 19.58 12.07 10.54
CA GLU A 99 18.14 11.87 10.58
C GLU A 99 17.71 11.06 11.81
N PRO A 100 16.55 11.38 12.43
CA PRO A 100 16.05 10.65 13.59
C PRO A 100 15.55 9.25 13.21
N ALA A 101 15.57 8.33 14.19
CA ALA A 101 15.04 6.97 14.04
C ALA A 101 13.54 6.96 13.79
N VAL A 102 12.81 7.88 14.44
CA VAL A 102 11.37 8.06 14.27
C VAL A 102 11.14 9.30 13.40
N ALA A 103 10.49 9.10 12.26
CA ALA A 103 10.19 10.15 11.30
C ALA A 103 8.95 10.95 11.70
N ASP A 104 7.94 10.28 12.25
CA ASP A 104 6.71 10.90 12.72
C ASP A 104 6.20 10.20 13.99
N LEU A 105 5.63 10.98 14.90
CA LEU A 105 5.04 10.53 16.16
C LEU A 105 3.71 11.25 16.37
N SER A 106 2.63 10.50 16.25
CA SER A 106 1.27 10.98 16.44
C SER A 106 0.64 10.34 17.66
N VAL A 107 -0.01 11.15 18.49
CA VAL A 107 -0.73 10.68 19.67
C VAL A 107 -2.18 11.10 19.52
N THR A 108 -3.07 10.12 19.50
CA THR A 108 -4.51 10.38 19.40
C THR A 108 -5.09 10.87 20.74
N THR A 109 -6.26 11.49 20.67
CA THR A 109 -6.95 12.02 21.84
C THR A 109 -7.31 10.92 22.83
N PHE A 110 -6.99 11.12 24.11
CA PHE A 110 -7.45 10.30 25.22
C PHE A 110 -8.97 10.16 25.21
N ARG A 111 -9.47 8.92 25.22
CA ARG A 111 -10.91 8.62 25.28
C ARG A 111 -11.21 7.98 26.62
N SER A 112 -12.26 8.45 27.28
CA SER A 112 -12.82 7.78 28.47
C SER A 112 -14.32 7.60 28.29
N TYR A 113 -14.79 6.38 28.50
CA TYR A 113 -16.21 6.03 28.44
C TYR A 113 -16.64 5.41 29.76
N SER A 114 -17.89 5.62 30.13
CA SER A 114 -18.53 4.92 31.24
C SER A 114 -19.71 4.13 30.69
N TRP A 115 -19.85 2.88 31.13
CA TRP A 115 -21.00 2.06 30.81
C TRP A 115 -21.47 1.32 32.07
N GLN A 116 -22.75 1.02 32.13
CA GLN A 116 -23.31 0.23 33.21
C GLN A 116 -23.24 -1.23 32.80
N LYS A 117 -22.55 -2.06 33.59
CA LYS A 117 -22.59 -3.51 33.38
C LYS A 117 -23.99 -4.00 33.75
N PRO A 118 -24.77 -4.60 32.82
CA PRO A 118 -26.07 -5.14 33.18
C PRO A 118 -25.86 -6.17 34.29
N GLY A 119 -26.33 -5.83 35.49
CA GLY A 119 -26.25 -6.71 36.64
C GLY A 119 -27.23 -7.86 36.50
N SER A 120 -26.89 -9.01 37.07
CA SER A 120 -27.92 -9.98 37.49
C SER A 120 -28.86 -9.28 38.48
N LEU A 121 -30.13 -9.69 38.58
CA LEU A 121 -31.19 -9.08 39.42
C LEU A 121 -30.80 -8.82 40.90
N LEU A 122 -29.69 -9.38 41.37
CA LEU A 122 -29.14 -9.25 42.72
C LEU A 122 -27.86 -8.39 42.82
N SER A 123 -27.23 -8.04 41.71
CA SER A 123 -26.02 -7.20 41.68
C SER A 123 -26.39 -5.78 41.25
N ARG A 124 -26.28 -4.81 42.16
CA ARG A 124 -26.38 -3.38 41.82
C ARG A 124 -25.52 -3.08 40.59
N GLU A 125 -26.10 -2.36 39.64
CA GLU A 125 -25.40 -1.81 38.48
C GLU A 125 -24.17 -1.03 38.99
N THR A 126 -22.98 -1.59 38.79
CA THR A 126 -21.73 -0.92 39.12
C THR A 126 -21.23 -0.23 37.85
N PRO A 127 -20.97 1.09 37.87
CA PRO A 127 -20.42 1.77 36.72
C PRO A 127 -19.04 1.19 36.40
N GLN A 128 -18.84 0.82 35.15
CA GLN A 128 -17.55 0.43 34.60
C GLN A 128 -17.02 1.58 33.77
N TYR A 129 -15.76 1.91 33.97
CA TYR A 129 -15.05 2.94 33.23
C TYR A 129 -14.02 2.27 32.32
N GLN A 130 -13.91 2.77 31.11
CA GLN A 130 -12.91 2.38 30.13
C GLN A 130 -12.17 3.61 29.69
N ALA A 131 -10.85 3.52 29.59
CA ALA A 131 -10.04 4.54 28.96
C ALA A 131 -9.15 3.91 27.90
N SER A 132 -8.93 4.65 26.82
CA SER A 132 -8.00 4.26 25.77
C SER A 132 -7.24 5.44 25.19
N MET A 133 -6.05 5.13 24.67
CA MET A 133 -5.21 6.05 23.91
C MET A 133 -4.50 5.27 22.80
N GLU A 134 -4.47 5.82 21.59
CA GLU A 134 -3.70 5.25 20.48
C GLU A 134 -2.47 6.12 20.20
N ILE A 135 -1.32 5.48 20.02
CA ILE A 135 -0.04 6.12 19.67
C ILE A 135 0.41 5.51 18.35
N GLU A 136 0.69 6.35 17.36
CA GLU A 136 1.23 5.95 16.07
C GLU A 136 2.65 6.50 15.92
N ALA A 137 3.60 5.65 15.55
CA ALA A 137 4.98 6.04 15.33
C ALA A 137 5.50 5.45 14.02
N GLU A 138 6.15 6.28 13.20
CA GLU A 138 6.79 5.88 11.96
C GLU A 138 8.30 5.75 12.15
N PHE A 139 8.80 4.52 12.07
CA PHE A 139 10.21 4.18 12.21
C PHE A 139 10.91 4.16 10.85
N ARG A 140 12.11 4.75 10.79
CA ARG A 140 13.08 4.57 9.72
C ARG A 140 14.08 3.46 10.03
N ASP A 141 14.43 3.31 11.31
CA ASP A 141 15.34 2.28 11.81
C ASP A 141 14.54 1.17 12.52
N PHE A 142 14.82 -0.09 12.17
CA PHE A 142 14.08 -1.26 12.65
C PHE A 142 14.64 -1.83 13.95
N ASP A 143 15.89 -1.52 14.30
CA ASP A 143 16.49 -1.94 15.57
C ASP A 143 15.76 -1.35 16.79
N PRO A 144 15.50 -0.02 16.87
CA PRO A 144 14.72 0.55 17.97
C PRO A 144 13.25 0.11 17.95
N LEU A 145 12.69 -0.23 16.78
CA LEU A 145 11.34 -0.80 16.67
C LEU A 145 11.27 -2.16 17.38
N GLY A 146 12.22 -3.05 17.12
CA GLY A 146 12.28 -4.36 17.78
C GLY A 146 12.37 -4.24 19.31
N ALA A 147 13.20 -3.31 19.80
CA ALA A 147 13.32 -3.03 21.23
C ALA A 147 12.01 -2.49 21.84
N LEU A 148 11.33 -1.58 21.14
CA LEU A 148 10.03 -1.05 21.57
C LEU A 148 8.97 -2.15 21.66
N LEU A 149 8.84 -3.00 20.63
CA LEU A 149 7.87 -4.09 20.61
C LEU A 149 8.12 -5.09 21.77
N ALA A 150 9.39 -5.37 22.07
CA ALA A 150 9.79 -6.22 23.20
C ALA A 150 9.52 -5.58 24.58
N GLN A 151 9.44 -4.25 24.67
CA GLN A 151 9.05 -3.54 25.89
C GLN A 151 7.52 -3.51 26.06
N ILE A 152 6.79 -3.27 24.96
CA ILE A 152 5.33 -3.23 24.95
C ILE A 152 4.74 -4.59 25.29
N SER A 153 5.35 -5.68 24.82
CA SER A 153 4.95 -7.05 25.17
C SER A 153 4.99 -7.36 26.67
N LYS A 154 5.77 -6.59 27.45
CA LYS A 154 5.86 -6.70 28.93
C LYS A 154 4.88 -5.79 29.67
N THR A 155 4.16 -4.93 28.95
CA THR A 155 3.31 -3.87 29.52
C THR A 155 1.84 -4.28 29.40
N PRO A 156 1.14 -4.63 30.50
CA PRO A 156 -0.17 -5.27 30.44
C PRO A 156 -1.29 -4.36 29.87
N ALA A 157 -1.15 -3.04 30.00
CA ALA A 157 -2.13 -2.07 29.51
C ALA A 157 -1.87 -1.62 28.06
N ALA A 158 -0.79 -2.07 27.41
CA ALA A 158 -0.41 -1.67 26.07
C ALA A 158 -0.43 -2.87 25.12
N SER A 159 -0.99 -2.65 23.93
CA SER A 159 -1.09 -3.66 22.87
C SER A 159 -0.64 -3.07 21.54
N VAL A 160 -0.08 -3.90 20.67
CA VAL A 160 0.26 -3.50 19.30
C VAL A 160 -0.97 -3.76 18.44
N GLN A 161 -1.56 -2.71 17.91
CA GLN A 161 -2.79 -2.79 17.11
C GLN A 161 -2.48 -3.11 15.65
N SER A 162 -1.44 -2.50 15.09
CA SER A 162 -1.00 -2.80 13.73
C SER A 162 0.47 -2.49 13.52
N LEU A 163 1.13 -3.25 12.66
CA LEU A 163 2.42 -2.91 12.10
C LEU A 163 2.32 -2.91 10.58
N LYS A 164 2.67 -1.79 9.95
CA LYS A 164 2.58 -1.58 8.51
C LYS A 164 3.94 -1.23 7.93
N TRP A 165 4.42 -2.05 7.01
CA TRP A 165 5.61 -1.75 6.23
C TRP A 165 5.28 -0.76 5.11
N THR A 166 6.05 0.33 5.03
CA THR A 166 5.83 1.39 4.04
C THR A 166 7.14 1.89 3.45
N LEU A 167 7.02 2.76 2.46
CA LEU A 167 8.13 3.47 1.86
C LEU A 167 8.05 4.94 2.18
N ASP A 168 9.21 5.55 2.37
CA ASP A 168 9.36 6.99 2.40
C ASP A 168 8.71 7.64 1.17
N GLU A 169 8.06 8.79 1.36
CA GLU A 169 7.31 9.47 0.30
C GLU A 169 8.21 9.87 -0.87
N THR A 170 9.49 10.21 -0.64
CA THR A 170 10.44 10.53 -1.72
C THR A 170 10.78 9.27 -2.53
N THR A 171 11.05 8.17 -1.84
CA THR A 171 11.38 6.87 -2.45
C THR A 171 10.18 6.31 -3.20
N LYS A 172 8.99 6.41 -2.61
CA LYS A 172 7.71 6.04 -3.20
C LYS A 172 7.47 6.81 -4.49
N LYS A 173 7.54 8.14 -4.48
CA LYS A 173 7.40 8.97 -5.70
C LYS A 173 8.39 8.60 -6.79
N ARG A 174 9.67 8.40 -6.42
CA ARG A 174 10.72 8.01 -7.35
C ARG A 174 10.43 6.65 -8.00
N LEU A 175 10.05 5.65 -7.21
CA LEU A 175 9.77 4.31 -7.69
C LEU A 175 8.49 4.25 -8.52
N PHE A 176 7.42 4.96 -8.13
CA PHE A 176 6.22 5.08 -8.96
C PHE A 176 6.50 5.78 -10.29
N SER A 177 7.31 6.84 -10.31
CA SER A 177 7.73 7.48 -11.56
C SER A 177 8.48 6.50 -12.46
N LYS A 178 9.37 5.68 -11.88
CA LYS A 178 10.09 4.63 -12.61
C LYS A 178 9.12 3.59 -13.17
N CYS A 179 8.25 3.01 -12.35
CA CYS A 179 7.25 2.02 -12.78
C CYS A 179 6.36 2.56 -13.90
N ARG A 180 5.90 3.81 -13.81
CA ARG A 180 5.10 4.45 -14.88
C ARG A 180 5.86 4.58 -16.19
N SER A 181 7.13 4.99 -16.14
CA SER A 181 7.96 5.07 -17.33
C SER A 181 8.16 3.71 -17.99
N GLU A 182 8.41 2.67 -17.20
CA GLU A 182 8.56 1.29 -17.68
C GLU A 182 7.25 0.74 -18.24
N ALA A 183 6.11 1.00 -17.58
CA ALA A 183 4.80 0.63 -18.09
C ALA A 183 4.50 1.31 -19.44
N MET A 184 4.88 2.58 -19.62
CA MET A 184 4.71 3.26 -20.91
C MET A 184 5.63 2.69 -22.00
N VAL A 185 6.86 2.30 -21.65
CA VAL A 185 7.77 1.61 -22.57
C VAL A 185 7.20 0.25 -22.97
N ASP A 186 6.70 -0.53 -22.02
CA ASP A 186 6.01 -1.80 -22.27
C ASP A 186 4.80 -1.63 -23.21
N ALA A 187 3.95 -0.61 -22.98
CA ALA A 187 2.86 -0.29 -23.89
C ALA A 187 3.35 0.00 -25.32
N LEU A 188 4.38 0.85 -25.47
CA LEU A 188 4.93 1.22 -26.77
C LEU A 188 5.58 0.04 -27.49
N ASP A 189 6.28 -0.83 -26.77
CA ASP A 189 6.93 -2.00 -27.34
C ASP A 189 5.91 -3.05 -27.78
N LYS A 190 4.82 -3.23 -27.02
CA LYS A 190 3.64 -4.01 -27.48
C LYS A 190 3.08 -3.42 -28.76
N VAL A 191 2.79 -2.12 -28.82
CA VAL A 191 2.25 -1.47 -30.04
C VAL A 191 3.17 -1.72 -31.23
N ARG A 192 4.48 -1.48 -31.06
CA ARG A 192 5.48 -1.71 -32.12
C ARG A 192 5.51 -3.16 -32.58
N ALA A 193 5.40 -4.11 -31.66
CA ALA A 193 5.35 -5.53 -31.99
C ALA A 193 4.11 -5.88 -32.84
N TYR A 194 2.96 -5.27 -32.57
CA TYR A 194 1.74 -5.50 -33.34
C TYR A 194 1.72 -4.81 -34.71
N VAL A 195 2.29 -3.61 -34.83
CA VAL A 195 2.20 -2.82 -36.08
C VAL A 195 3.35 -3.08 -37.05
N ARG A 196 4.50 -3.57 -36.56
CA ARG A 196 5.68 -3.89 -37.40
C ARG A 196 5.35 -4.92 -38.50
N PRO A 197 4.62 -6.03 -38.24
CA PRO A 197 4.19 -6.95 -39.29
C PRO A 197 3.27 -6.32 -40.35
N LEU A 198 2.57 -5.23 -40.01
CA LEU A 198 1.70 -4.49 -40.94
C LEU A 198 2.48 -3.50 -41.82
N GLY A 199 3.81 -3.44 -41.69
CA GLY A 199 4.66 -2.50 -42.43
C GLY A 199 4.55 -1.05 -41.94
N MET A 200 4.06 -0.85 -40.72
CA MET A 200 4.01 0.46 -40.06
C MET A 200 5.22 0.63 -39.15
N ASP A 201 5.87 1.78 -39.25
CA ASP A 201 7.13 2.08 -38.56
C ASP A 201 7.07 3.37 -37.73
N LYS A 202 5.99 4.15 -37.86
CA LYS A 202 5.72 5.32 -37.03
C LYS A 202 4.57 5.01 -36.08
N VAL A 203 4.77 5.34 -34.81
CA VAL A 203 3.78 5.21 -33.73
C VAL A 203 3.74 6.50 -32.94
N ARG A 204 2.54 6.98 -32.60
CA ARG A 204 2.31 8.14 -31.73
C ARG A 204 1.18 7.84 -30.76
N ALA A 205 1.35 8.19 -29.49
CA ALA A 205 0.24 8.16 -28.53
C ALA A 205 -0.79 9.27 -28.87
N ILE A 206 -2.05 8.89 -28.99
CA ILE A 206 -3.20 9.80 -29.16
C ILE A 206 -3.78 10.14 -27.78
N LYS A 207 -3.99 9.11 -26.95
CA LYS A 207 -4.62 9.22 -25.64
C LYS A 207 -3.86 8.34 -24.65
N ILE A 208 -3.67 8.85 -23.44
CA ILE A 208 -3.06 8.10 -22.34
C ILE A 208 -3.99 8.25 -21.15
N SER A 209 -4.34 7.13 -20.54
CA SER A 209 -5.11 7.04 -19.31
C SER A 209 -4.37 6.17 -18.30
N GLU A 210 -4.24 6.66 -17.08
CA GLU A 210 -3.70 5.86 -15.98
C GLU A 210 -4.87 5.17 -15.27
N SER A 211 -4.83 3.84 -15.20
CA SER A 211 -5.79 3.12 -14.38
C SER A 211 -5.32 3.18 -12.94
N HIS A 212 -6.16 3.71 -12.03
CA HIS A 212 -5.85 3.90 -10.60
C HIS A 212 -5.73 2.60 -9.80
N ARG A 213 -5.31 1.47 -10.40
CA ARG A 213 -4.89 0.29 -9.64
C ARG A 213 -3.53 0.59 -9.02
N LEU A 214 -3.58 1.37 -7.95
CA LEU A 214 -2.48 1.60 -7.02
C LEU A 214 -1.97 0.24 -6.56
N SER A 215 -0.66 0.12 -6.42
CA SER A 215 0.02 -1.05 -5.88
C SER A 215 -0.70 -1.59 -4.65
N ARG A 216 -0.81 -2.91 -4.55
CA ARG A 216 -1.24 -3.56 -3.30
C ARG A 216 -0.15 -3.27 -2.26
N HIS A 217 -0.35 -2.24 -1.46
CA HIS A 217 0.41 -2.02 -0.23
C HIS A 217 -0.50 -2.28 0.95
N VAL A 218 -0.13 -3.30 1.71
CA VAL A 218 0.19 -3.31 3.14
C VAL A 218 0.04 -4.78 3.52
N VAL A 219 1.17 -5.47 3.71
CA VAL A 219 1.18 -6.69 4.51
C VAL A 219 0.83 -6.22 5.91
N TYR A 220 -0.43 -6.43 6.30
CA TYR A 220 -0.79 -6.35 7.70
C TYR A 220 -0.08 -7.53 8.35
N GLY A 221 0.92 -7.28 9.19
CA GLY A 221 1.28 -8.28 10.17
C GLY A 221 0.05 -8.46 11.05
N ASP A 222 -0.60 -9.63 10.96
CA ASP A 222 -1.69 -9.96 11.86
C ASP A 222 -1.11 -10.07 13.27
N VAL A 223 -1.59 -9.21 14.17
CA VAL A 223 -1.06 -9.10 15.54
C VAL A 223 -1.80 -10.02 16.51
N ASP A 224 -2.72 -10.85 16.02
CA ASP A 224 -3.47 -11.81 16.85
C ASP A 224 -2.62 -12.96 17.41
N GLY A 225 -1.33 -13.02 17.07
CA GLY A 225 -0.33 -13.91 17.69
C GLY A 225 0.12 -13.49 19.11
N LEU A 226 -0.16 -12.25 19.53
CA LEU A 226 0.03 -11.80 20.92
C LEU A 226 -1.28 -11.87 21.70
N ARG A 227 -1.86 -13.07 21.76
CA ARG A 227 -2.98 -13.35 22.67
C ARG A 227 -2.44 -13.45 24.10
N PHE A 228 -2.15 -12.31 24.70
CA PHE A 228 -1.88 -12.25 26.13
C PHE A 228 -3.14 -12.68 26.86
N GLN A 229 -2.99 -13.79 27.56
CA GLN A 229 -3.99 -14.46 28.36
C GLN A 229 -4.55 -13.48 29.39
N ARG A 230 -5.53 -12.67 28.99
CA ARG A 230 -6.36 -11.95 29.94
C ARG A 230 -7.08 -13.05 30.69
N HIS A 231 -6.68 -13.24 31.94
CA HIS A 231 -7.40 -14.05 32.91
C HIS A 231 -8.83 -13.50 33.00
N ALA A 232 -9.68 -13.95 32.09
CA ALA A 232 -11.09 -14.13 32.35
C ALA A 232 -11.21 -15.35 33.29
N ALA A 233 -10.72 -15.21 34.53
CA ALA A 233 -11.23 -15.98 35.64
C ALA A 233 -12.57 -15.34 36.02
N MET A 234 -13.54 -15.64 35.16
CA MET A 234 -14.95 -15.54 35.44
C MET A 234 -15.30 -16.69 36.39
N HIS A 235 -16.21 -16.41 37.31
CA HIS A 235 -16.89 -17.34 38.21
C HIS A 235 -16.17 -17.73 39.51
N ASP A 236 -16.46 -16.86 40.47
CA ASP A 236 -16.62 -17.15 41.89
C ASP A 236 -17.59 -18.32 42.14
N GLU A 237 -17.31 -18.97 43.27
CA GLU A 237 -17.81 -20.22 43.86
C GLU A 237 -19.33 -20.46 43.78
N LEU A 238 -19.74 -21.73 43.54
CA LEU A 238 -20.57 -22.56 44.43
C LEU A 238 -21.19 -23.79 43.72
N MET A 239 -21.15 -24.93 44.42
CA MET A 239 -21.85 -26.21 44.20
C MET A 239 -21.31 -27.12 43.07
N ASP A 240 -21.23 -28.44 43.17
CA ASP A 240 -21.26 -29.46 44.23
C ASP A 240 -20.87 -30.76 43.47
N HIS A 241 -20.37 -31.75 44.19
CA HIS A 241 -19.86 -33.04 43.73
C HIS A 241 -20.80 -33.78 42.76
N THR A 242 -20.24 -34.52 41.78
CA THR A 242 -20.38 -35.98 41.65
C THR A 242 -19.87 -36.49 40.30
N GLU A 243 -18.76 -37.23 40.39
CA GLU A 243 -18.36 -38.47 39.69
C GLU A 243 -18.74 -38.81 38.24
N MET A 244 -17.67 -39.23 37.54
CA MET A 244 -17.58 -40.35 36.59
C MET A 244 -18.33 -40.24 35.24
N ARG A 245 -17.54 -40.20 34.15
CA ARG A 245 -17.27 -41.37 33.27
C ARG A 245 -16.81 -40.97 31.86
N ALA A 246 -15.58 -41.39 31.54
CA ALA A 246 -15.02 -41.90 30.28
C ALA A 246 -15.56 -41.45 28.90
N GLY A 247 -14.64 -41.04 28.03
CA GLY A 247 -14.76 -41.03 26.56
C GLY A 247 -13.91 -39.91 25.93
N ALA A 248 -12.61 -40.10 25.70
CA ALA A 248 -12.03 -40.60 24.45
C ALA A 248 -12.38 -39.77 23.20
N GLY A 249 -11.43 -38.95 22.76
CA GLY A 249 -11.37 -38.32 21.43
C GLY A 249 -9.95 -37.80 21.19
N PRO A 250 -9.21 -38.31 20.18
CA PRO A 250 -7.79 -38.05 20.01
C PRO A 250 -7.52 -36.66 19.41
N GLY A 251 -6.34 -36.13 19.72
CA GLY A 251 -5.88 -34.81 19.32
C GLY A 251 -5.92 -34.60 17.80
N ASP A 252 -6.51 -33.47 17.43
CA ASP A 252 -6.27 -32.79 16.17
C ASP A 252 -5.23 -31.71 16.50
N ASP A 253 -3.94 -32.08 16.35
CA ASP A 253 -2.83 -31.15 16.36
C ASP A 253 -2.93 -30.32 15.07
N GLY A 254 -3.81 -29.32 15.10
CA GLY A 254 -3.81 -28.23 14.15
C GLY A 254 -2.47 -27.51 14.28
N ASP A 255 -1.64 -27.65 13.26
CA ASP A 255 -0.39 -26.93 13.03
C ASP A 255 -0.66 -25.42 13.07
N VAL A 256 -0.70 -24.86 14.28
CA VAL A 256 -0.59 -23.42 14.50
C VAL A 256 0.88 -23.13 14.33
N SER A 257 1.27 -22.90 13.07
CA SER A 257 2.50 -22.21 12.74
C SER A 257 2.56 -20.95 13.59
N THR A 258 3.35 -21.03 14.66
CA THR A 258 3.70 -19.89 15.49
C THR A 258 4.62 -19.06 14.62
N GLU A 259 4.05 -18.27 13.71
CA GLU A 259 4.79 -17.35 12.87
C GLU A 259 5.45 -16.35 13.82
N THR A 260 6.69 -16.67 14.15
CA THR A 260 7.56 -15.83 14.94
C THR A 260 7.80 -14.60 14.10
N PHE A 261 7.39 -13.46 14.64
CA PHE A 261 7.48 -12.18 13.96
C PHE A 261 8.88 -11.96 13.39
N GLY A 262 9.02 -12.05 12.07
CA GLY A 262 10.23 -11.62 11.39
C GLY A 262 10.26 -10.10 11.45
N LEU A 263 11.20 -9.52 12.20
CA LEU A 263 11.52 -8.09 12.12
C LEU A 263 12.16 -7.71 10.78
N GLU A 264 12.25 -8.64 9.84
CA GLU A 264 12.75 -8.38 8.51
C GLU A 264 11.76 -7.46 7.77
N PRO A 265 12.26 -6.37 7.15
CA PRO A 265 11.41 -5.46 6.41
C PRO A 265 10.70 -6.21 5.29
N GLY A 266 9.37 -6.15 5.31
CA GLY A 266 8.54 -6.76 4.27
C GLY A 266 8.95 -6.27 2.88
N THR A 267 8.92 -7.17 1.90
CA THR A 267 9.06 -6.77 0.50
C THR A 267 7.74 -6.19 0.00
N LEU A 268 7.83 -5.04 -0.65
CA LEU A 268 6.71 -4.26 -1.14
C LEU A 268 6.76 -4.26 -2.66
N GLU A 269 5.65 -4.64 -3.29
CA GLU A 269 5.49 -4.60 -4.74
C GLU A 269 4.86 -3.28 -5.16
N ILE A 270 5.59 -2.49 -5.95
CA ILE A 270 5.07 -1.29 -6.58
C ILE A 270 4.75 -1.63 -8.03
N ALA A 271 3.48 -1.53 -8.40
CA ALA A 271 3.03 -1.74 -9.77
C ALA A 271 2.42 -0.47 -10.35
N ALA A 272 2.55 -0.32 -11.67
CA ALA A 272 1.88 0.71 -12.45
C ALA A 272 1.26 0.08 -13.70
N GLN A 273 0.05 0.54 -14.04
CA GLN A 273 -0.63 0.14 -15.27
C GLN A 273 -1.08 1.39 -16.03
N VAL A 274 -0.70 1.45 -17.30
CA VAL A 274 -1.03 2.54 -18.22
C VAL A 274 -1.88 1.96 -19.35
N GLU A 275 -2.93 2.66 -19.74
CA GLU A 275 -3.72 2.38 -20.93
C GLU A 275 -3.46 3.50 -21.94
N GLY A 276 -3.15 3.12 -23.18
CA GLY A 276 -2.83 4.07 -24.23
C GLY A 276 -3.54 3.73 -25.54
N GLU A 277 -4.05 4.76 -26.20
CA GLU A 277 -4.43 4.71 -27.59
C GLU A 277 -3.29 5.24 -28.44
N PHE A 278 -2.86 4.46 -29.42
CA PHE A 278 -1.72 4.76 -30.28
C PHE A 278 -2.14 4.74 -31.74
N CYS A 279 -1.74 5.77 -32.47
CA CYS A 279 -1.84 5.81 -33.93
C CYS A 279 -0.56 5.23 -34.53
N ALA A 280 -0.70 4.30 -35.46
CA ALA A 280 0.41 3.80 -36.27
C ALA A 280 0.21 4.12 -37.76
N TRP A 281 1.31 4.48 -38.44
CA TRP A 281 1.33 4.73 -39.87
C TRP A 281 2.70 4.40 -40.47
N LYS A 282 2.75 4.40 -41.81
CA LYS A 282 3.97 4.15 -42.57
C LYS A 282 4.71 5.45 -42.88
N THR A 283 6.04 5.47 -42.79
CA THR A 283 6.88 6.59 -43.22
C THR A 283 6.54 7.01 -44.65
N GLY A 284 6.36 8.32 -44.84
CA GLY A 284 5.87 8.93 -46.09
C GLY A 284 4.47 9.55 -45.99
N LEU A 285 3.70 9.24 -44.94
CA LEU A 285 2.36 9.83 -44.66
C LEU A 285 2.37 11.11 -43.81
N GLU A 286 3.55 11.66 -43.49
CA GLU A 286 3.67 12.81 -42.56
C GLU A 286 2.93 14.07 -43.04
N ALA A 287 2.70 14.20 -44.35
CA ALA A 287 1.93 15.29 -44.95
C ALA A 287 0.43 15.24 -44.62
N TRP A 288 -0.10 14.10 -44.16
CA TRP A 288 -1.50 13.96 -43.74
C TRP A 288 -1.74 14.57 -42.35
N PHE A 289 -0.82 14.36 -41.40
CA PHE A 289 -0.93 14.90 -40.04
C PHE A 289 -0.72 16.43 -39.97
N ARG A 290 0.12 17.03 -40.82
CA ARG A 290 0.30 18.50 -40.84
C ARG A 290 -0.95 19.27 -41.28
N ARG A 291 -1.93 18.61 -41.91
CA ARG A 291 -3.16 19.26 -42.41
C ARG A 291 -4.34 19.24 -41.44
N GLY A 292 -4.13 18.84 -40.18
CA GLY A 292 -5.21 18.84 -39.18
C GLY A 292 -6.19 17.68 -39.32
N GLY A 293 -5.75 16.56 -39.89
CA GLY A 293 -6.53 15.32 -39.90
C GLY A 293 -6.45 14.61 -38.56
N VAL A 294 -7.40 14.93 -37.67
CA VAL A 294 -7.90 14.03 -36.62
C VAL A 294 -9.33 13.69 -37.00
#